data_AF-A0A8J1MM12-F1
#
_entry.id   AF-A0A8J1MM12-F1
#
_cell.length_a   1.000
_cell.length_b   1.000
_cell.length_c   1.000
_cell.angle_alpha   90.00
_cell.angle_beta   90.00
_cell.angle_gamma   90.00
#
_symmetry.space_group_name_H-M   'P 1'
#
loop_
_entity.id
_entity.type
_entity.pdbx_description
1 polymer ?
#
loop_
_entity_poly.entity_id
_entity_poly.type
_entity_poly.pdbx_seq_one_letter_code
_entity_poly.pdbx_strand_id
1 'polypeptide(L)'
;MNNNFFAEFSPWAPPDQQLNITSSLIKWKTNNNEIPIAQCSANCAPGQRKVPIPGAKTCCYDCAPCSNGEISNTTDLTRCQDLAH
;
A
#
# COMPACT_ATOMS: atom_id res chain seq x y z
N MET A 1 -33.08 18.99 -1.50
CA MET A 1 -32.50 17.79 -0.86
C MET A 1 -31.11 17.63 -1.45
N ASN A 2 -30.06 17.95 -0.69
CA ASN A 2 -28.68 17.85 -1.19
C ASN A 2 -28.25 16.39 -1.07
N ASN A 3 -28.42 15.64 -2.15
CA ASN A 3 -27.94 14.26 -2.23
C ASN A 3 -26.42 14.30 -2.38
N ASN A 4 -25.73 14.36 -1.25
CA ASN A 4 -24.28 14.41 -1.16
C ASN A 4 -23.73 12.99 -1.38
N PHE A 5 -23.88 12.47 -2.61
CA PHE A 5 -23.29 11.20 -3.01
C PHE A 5 -21.76 11.32 -2.94
N PHE A 6 -21.14 10.50 -2.11
CA PHE A 6 -19.68 10.47 -1.96
C PHE A 6 -18.99 9.59 -3.02
N ALA A 7 -19.75 8.80 -3.77
CA ALA A 7 -19.27 7.95 -4.84
C ALA A 7 -20.31 7.78 -5.95
N GLU A 8 -19.82 7.59 -7.17
CA GLU A 8 -20.59 7.26 -8.37
C GLU A 8 -19.91 6.08 -9.08
N PHE A 9 -20.71 5.12 -9.55
CA PHE A 9 -20.23 3.97 -10.31
C PHE A 9 -20.90 3.90 -11.68
N SER A 10 -20.11 3.90 -12.74
CA SER A 10 -20.53 3.83 -14.14
C SER A 10 -19.98 2.56 -14.79
N PRO A 11 -20.77 1.46 -14.89
CA PRO A 11 -20.28 0.17 -15.38
C PRO A 11 -19.84 0.19 -16.85
N TRP A 12 -20.28 1.18 -17.61
CA TRP A 12 -20.01 1.33 -19.05
C TRP A 12 -18.77 2.18 -19.35
N ALA A 13 -18.21 2.85 -18.34
CA ALA A 13 -17.03 3.69 -18.51
C ALA A 13 -15.77 2.81 -18.71
N PRO A 14 -14.68 3.39 -19.27
CA PRO A 14 -13.37 2.75 -19.26
C PRO A 14 -12.97 2.28 -17.85
N PRO A 15 -12.23 1.17 -17.69
CA PRO A 15 -11.95 0.56 -16.38
C PRO A 15 -11.40 1.51 -15.30
N ASP A 16 -10.59 2.49 -15.70
CA ASP A 16 -9.99 3.52 -14.84
C ASP A 16 -10.96 4.64 -14.43
N GLN A 17 -12.15 4.70 -15.05
CA GLN A 17 -13.17 5.74 -14.87
C GLN A 17 -14.50 5.21 -14.34
N GLN A 18 -14.60 3.90 -14.09
CA GLN A 18 -15.86 3.28 -13.63
C GLN A 18 -16.26 3.74 -12.23
N LEU A 19 -15.32 4.18 -11.40
CA LEU A 19 -15.56 4.56 -10.02
C LEU A 19 -15.02 5.96 -9.76
N ASN A 20 -15.91 6.89 -9.46
CA ASN A 20 -15.55 8.23 -9.03
C ASN A 20 -15.88 8.40 -7.54
N ILE A 21 -14.88 8.78 -6.74
CA ILE A 21 -15.03 8.92 -5.28
C ILE A 21 -14.57 10.31 -4.86
N THR A 22 -15.44 11.03 -4.15
CA THR A 22 -15.10 12.30 -3.51
C THR A 22 -14.60 12.04 -2.10
N SER A 23 -13.31 11.78 -1.96
CA SER A 23 -12.68 11.36 -0.69
C SER A 23 -12.91 12.33 0.48
N SER A 24 -13.02 13.63 0.21
CA SER A 24 -13.27 14.68 1.21
C SER A 24 -14.66 14.58 1.88
N LEU A 25 -15.61 13.89 1.26
CA LEU A 25 -16.95 13.67 1.82
C LEU A 25 -17.03 12.41 2.69
N ILE A 26 -16.01 11.54 2.64
CA ILE A 26 -15.98 10.31 3.44
C ILE A 26 -15.61 10.65 4.89
N LYS A 27 -16.40 10.14 5.84
CA LYS A 27 -16.09 10.17 7.27
C LYS A 27 -15.40 8.87 7.67
N TRP A 28 -14.10 8.95 7.93
CA TRP A 28 -13.27 7.84 8.37
C TRP A 28 -13.33 7.71 9.89
N LYS A 29 -13.46 6.48 10.38
CA LYS A 29 -13.44 6.16 11.82
C LYS A 29 -12.01 6.04 12.36
N THR A 30 -11.15 7.00 12.00
CA THR A 30 -9.78 7.12 12.47
C THR A 30 -9.68 8.39 13.33
N ASN A 31 -8.65 8.48 14.18
CA ASN A 31 -8.51 9.60 15.12
C ASN A 31 -8.54 10.99 14.46
N ASN A 32 -7.99 11.09 13.24
CA ASN A 32 -7.88 12.35 12.49
C ASN A 32 -8.78 12.41 11.24
N ASN A 33 -9.75 11.50 11.10
CA ASN A 33 -10.54 11.35 9.86
C ASN A 33 -9.65 11.15 8.61
N GLU A 34 -8.49 10.53 8.79
CA GLU A 34 -7.55 10.16 7.71
C GLU A 34 -7.94 8.82 7.09
N ILE A 35 -7.54 8.61 5.83
CA ILE A 35 -7.74 7.34 5.13
C ILE A 35 -6.99 6.23 5.89
N PRO A 36 -7.67 5.14 6.30
CA PRO A 36 -7.03 4.07 7.05
C PRO A 36 -6.06 3.30 6.17
N ILE A 37 -4.93 2.89 6.75
CA ILE A 37 -3.99 1.97 6.12
C ILE A 37 -4.48 0.54 6.39
N ALA A 38 -4.86 -0.16 5.33
CA ALA A 38 -5.36 -1.54 5.38
C ALA A 38 -4.33 -2.56 4.86
N GLN A 39 -3.09 -2.46 5.35
CA GLN A 39 -2.00 -3.37 4.98
C GLN A 39 -1.83 -4.45 6.07
N CYS A 40 -1.46 -5.67 5.66
CA CYS A 40 -1.18 -6.76 6.59
C CYS A 40 0.15 -6.55 7.35
N SER A 41 1.14 -6.02 6.64
CA SER A 41 2.47 -5.73 7.14
C SER A 41 2.82 -4.27 6.88
N ALA A 42 3.57 -3.66 7.79
CA ALA A 42 4.14 -2.35 7.55
C ALA A 42 5.17 -2.41 6.42
N ASN A 43 5.30 -1.30 5.68
CA ASN A 43 6.31 -1.19 4.63
C ASN A 43 7.73 -1.35 5.21
N CYS A 44 8.60 -2.05 4.48
CA CYS A 44 10.00 -2.18 4.89
C CYS A 44 10.78 -0.88 4.68
N ALA A 45 11.60 -0.51 5.66
CA ALA A 45 12.42 0.69 5.59
C ALA A 45 13.59 0.52 4.58
N PRO A 46 14.23 1.61 4.12
CA PRO A 46 15.48 1.53 3.38
C PRO A 46 16.52 0.66 4.11
N GLY A 47 17.26 -0.15 3.37
CA GLY A 47 18.19 -1.15 3.90
C GLY A 47 17.54 -2.46 4.35
N GLN A 48 16.22 -2.62 4.20
CA GLN A 48 15.50 -3.86 4.46
C GLN A 48 14.82 -4.42 3.20
N ARG A 49 14.57 -5.74 3.22
CA ARG A 49 13.80 -6.50 2.23
C ARG A 49 12.64 -7.24 2.87
N LYS A 50 11.62 -7.51 2.06
CA LYS A 50 10.49 -8.37 2.45
C LYS A 50 10.93 -9.82 2.60
N VAL A 51 10.40 -10.49 3.62
CA VAL A 51 10.56 -11.92 3.89
C VAL A 51 9.17 -12.55 3.98
N PRO A 52 8.85 -13.57 3.18
CA PRO A 52 7.58 -14.27 3.28
C PRO A 52 7.41 -14.92 4.66
N ILE A 53 6.23 -14.74 5.27
CA ILE A 53 5.87 -15.43 6.51
C ILE A 53 5.25 -16.78 6.15
N PRO A 54 5.83 -17.93 6.56
CA PRO A 54 5.26 -19.24 6.28
C PRO A 54 3.81 -19.36 6.77
N GLY A 55 2.90 -19.80 5.89
CA GLY A 55 1.48 -19.93 6.20
C GLY A 55 0.65 -18.66 6.09
N ALA A 56 1.26 -17.49 5.89
CA ALA A 56 0.55 -16.23 5.66
C ALA A 56 0.18 -16.03 4.18
N LYS A 57 -0.73 -15.07 3.91
CA LYS A 57 -1.04 -14.64 2.53
C LYS A 57 0.12 -13.85 1.94
N THR A 58 0.18 -13.76 0.61
CA THR A 58 1.27 -13.09 -0.12
C THR A 58 1.44 -11.61 0.21
N CYS A 59 0.41 -10.92 0.69
CA CYS A 59 0.48 -9.53 1.15
C CYS A 59 1.05 -9.36 2.57
N CYS A 60 1.31 -10.45 3.29
CA CYS A 60 1.86 -10.46 4.65
C CYS A 60 3.31 -10.93 4.61
N TYR A 61 4.20 -10.10 5.14
CA TYR A 61 5.65 -10.31 5.14
C TYR A 61 6.30 -9.67 6.37
N ASP A 62 7.49 -10.14 6.72
CA ASP A 62 8.38 -9.47 7.66
C ASP A 62 9.46 -8.67 6.91
N CYS A 63 10.16 -7.79 7.64
CA CYS A 63 11.28 -7.03 7.10
C CYS A 63 12.59 -7.53 7.71
N ALA A 64 13.57 -7.86 6.86
CA ALA A 64 14.91 -8.26 7.26
C ALA A 64 15.95 -7.34 6.62
N PRO A 65 17.12 -7.12 7.26
CA PRO A 65 18.19 -6.33 6.65
C PRO A 65 18.68 -6.96 5.33
N CYS A 66 19.16 -6.10 4.42
CA CYS A 66 19.90 -6.52 3.23
C CYS A 66 21.20 -7.24 3.62
N SER A 67 21.69 -8.11 2.74
CA SER A 67 22.98 -8.77 2.94
C SER A 67 24.12 -7.76 2.84
N ASN A 68 25.29 -8.09 3.39
CA ASN A 68 26.45 -7.21 3.31
C ASN A 68 26.86 -7.03 1.83
N GLY A 69 26.88 -5.80 1.33
CA GLY A 69 27.13 -5.50 -0.09
C GLY A 69 25.86 -5.30 -0.94
N GLU A 70 24.67 -5.40 -0.36
CA GLU A 70 23.39 -5.11 -1.01
C GLU A 70 22.73 -3.84 -0.42
N ILE A 71 21.97 -3.11 -1.24
CA ILE A 71 21.21 -1.92 -0.82
C ILE A 71 19.72 -2.03 -1.13
N SER A 72 18.93 -1.32 -0.32
CA SER A 72 17.50 -1.10 -0.54
C SER A 72 17.26 0.40 -0.40
N ASN A 73 17.39 1.14 -1.51
CA ASN A 73 17.31 2.61 -1.53
C ASN A 73 15.87 3.14 -1.52
N THR A 74 14.89 2.29 -1.78
CA THR A 74 13.47 2.66 -1.77
C THR A 74 12.71 1.87 -0.71
N THR A 75 11.70 2.51 -0.12
CA THR A 75 10.81 1.86 0.85
C THR A 75 10.05 0.72 0.17
N ASP A 76 9.83 -0.37 0.91
CA ASP A 76 9.02 -1.51 0.50
C ASP A 76 9.57 -2.33 -0.68
N LEU A 77 10.90 -2.35 -0.88
CA LEU A 77 11.54 -3.19 -1.89
C LEU A 77 11.35 -4.68 -1.64
N THR A 78 10.95 -5.39 -2.68
CA THR A 78 10.80 -6.86 -2.67
C THR A 78 12.15 -7.56 -2.54
N ARG A 79 13.25 -6.97 -3.05
CA ARG A 79 14.62 -7.52 -3.03
C ARG A 79 15.64 -6.39 -2.96
N CYS A 80 16.75 -6.63 -2.27
CA CYS A 80 17.91 -5.74 -2.28
C CYS A 80 18.68 -5.86 -3.60
N GLN A 81 19.44 -4.82 -3.95
CA GLN A 81 20.26 -4.76 -5.16
C GLN A 81 21.74 -4.82 -4.76
N ASP A 82 22.53 -5.62 -5.48
CA ASP A 82 23.97 -5.71 -5.27
C ASP A 82 24.66 -4.38 -5.62
N LEU A 83 25.63 -3.98 -4.79
CA LEU A 83 26.51 -2.83 -5.06
C LEU A 83 27.63 -3.16 -6.07
N ALA A 84 27.82 -4.44 -6.41
CA ALA A 84 28.87 -4.88 -7.33
C ALA A 84 28.42 -4.79 -8.79
N HIS A 85 28.37 -3.57 -9.33
CA HIS A 85 28.39 -3.30 -10.77
C HIS A 85 29.55 -2.38 -11.13
#